data_AF-A0A536F682-F1
#
_entry.id   AF-A0A536F682-F1
#
_cell.length_a   1.000
_cell.length_b   1.000
_cell.length_c   1.000
_cell.angle_alpha   90.00
_cell.angle_beta   90.00
_cell.angle_gamma   90.00
#
_symmetry.space_group_name_H-M   'P 1'
#
loop_
_entity.id
_entity.type
_entity.pdbx_description
1 polymer ?
#
loop_
_entity_poly.entity_id
_entity_poly.type
_entity_poly.pdbx_seq_one_letter_code
_entity_poly.pdbx_strand_id
1 'polypeptide(L)'
;MIKWRSNLNEALSSRLGVELDWEEAPDAPYFTDKPGWDGYGGLVLLAAHEENPQLKPPKRVSLDSWKQDQALRVSSTKGFPTRYEHVIVPQWWLPCAFKQVFKGPTATGAEVWFGSSIRLLDQLRALNERTYRGTAADLNVWRSQQPDGAEGPFEVEAKVGLSVFLSLAERSATARLPMLLDY
;
A
#
# COMPACT_ATOMS: atom_id res chain seq x y z
N MET A 1 25.11 -8.30 10.27
CA MET A 1 24.54 -9.66 10.38
C MET A 1 23.10 -9.58 9.91
N ILE A 2 22.83 -10.11 8.71
CA ILE A 2 21.56 -10.08 7.96
C ILE A 2 20.60 -11.10 8.59
N LYS A 3 20.08 -10.81 9.78
CA LYS A 3 19.33 -11.81 10.58
C LYS A 3 17.88 -11.92 10.13
N TRP A 4 17.23 -10.81 9.81
CA TRP A 4 15.79 -10.81 9.55
C TRP A 4 15.46 -11.38 8.17
N ARG A 5 16.12 -10.90 7.11
CA ARG A 5 15.98 -11.47 5.76
C ARG A 5 16.25 -12.95 5.67
N SER A 6 17.32 -13.42 6.32
CA SER A 6 17.68 -14.84 6.32
C SER A 6 16.60 -15.69 7.01
N ASN A 7 16.12 -15.24 8.18
CA ASN A 7 15.07 -15.94 8.92
C ASN A 7 13.74 -15.99 8.13
N LEU A 8 13.35 -14.90 7.48
CA LEU A 8 12.14 -14.87 6.65
C LEU A 8 12.26 -15.77 5.41
N ASN A 9 13.43 -15.80 4.76
CA ASN A 9 13.68 -16.74 3.66
C ASN A 9 13.58 -18.20 4.11
N GLU A 10 14.17 -18.55 5.25
CA GLU A 10 14.08 -19.91 5.80
C GLU A 10 12.63 -20.30 6.09
N ALA A 11 11.83 -19.38 6.64
CA ALA A 11 10.44 -19.63 6.99
C ALA A 11 9.49 -19.69 5.78
N LEU A 12 9.77 -18.98 4.67
CA LEU A 12 8.78 -18.69 3.63
C LEU A 12 9.20 -19.01 2.19
N SER A 13 10.48 -19.29 1.92
CA SER A 13 10.99 -19.50 0.55
C SER A 13 10.22 -20.57 -0.22
N SER A 14 9.91 -21.70 0.41
CA SER A 14 9.13 -22.80 -0.18
C SER A 14 7.69 -22.41 -0.53
N ARG A 15 7.11 -21.46 0.19
CA ARG A 15 5.73 -20.98 -0.01
C ARG A 15 5.64 -19.85 -1.02
N LEU A 16 6.62 -18.94 -1.04
CA LEU A 16 6.58 -17.75 -1.89
C LEU A 16 7.12 -18.01 -3.31
N GLY A 17 7.94 -19.05 -3.49
CA GLY A 17 8.53 -19.38 -4.79
C GLY A 17 9.46 -18.29 -5.33
N VAL A 18 9.89 -17.36 -4.46
CA VAL A 18 10.85 -16.30 -4.75
C VAL A 18 11.79 -16.17 -3.56
N GLU A 19 13.05 -15.84 -3.84
CA GLU A 19 14.02 -15.45 -2.82
C GLU A 19 13.73 -14.00 -2.39
N LEU A 20 13.77 -13.75 -1.09
CA LEU A 20 13.64 -12.43 -0.53
C LEU A 20 15.02 -11.77 -0.43
N ASP A 21 15.31 -10.81 -1.31
CA ASP A 21 16.62 -10.15 -1.42
C ASP A 21 16.50 -8.61 -1.39
N TRP A 22 16.14 -8.06 -0.23
CA TRP A 22 16.14 -6.61 0.00
C TRP A 22 17.45 -6.12 0.63
N GLU A 23 17.71 -4.82 0.53
CA GLU A 23 18.87 -4.15 1.10
C GLU A 23 18.73 -3.97 2.62
N GLU A 24 19.74 -4.42 3.38
CA GLU A 24 19.81 -4.31 4.85
C GLU A 24 21.07 -3.58 5.34
N ALA A 25 21.86 -2.98 4.44
CA ALA A 25 23.04 -2.24 4.82
C ALA A 25 22.68 -1.09 5.81
N PRO A 26 23.43 -0.91 6.92
CA PRO A 26 23.12 0.14 7.91
C PRO A 26 23.16 1.56 7.36
N ASP A 27 23.88 1.77 6.26
CA ASP A 27 24.06 3.03 5.54
C ASP A 27 23.15 3.15 4.30
N ALA A 28 22.24 2.21 4.09
CA ALA A 28 21.24 2.31 3.03
C ALA A 28 20.38 3.57 3.22
N PRO A 29 19.96 4.22 2.12
CA PRO A 29 19.11 5.41 2.21
C PRO A 29 17.77 5.03 2.86
N TYR A 30 17.13 6.00 3.51
CA TYR A 30 15.74 5.86 3.95
C TYR A 30 14.91 7.00 3.35
N PHE A 31 13.64 6.71 3.09
CA PHE A 31 12.70 7.68 2.51
C PHE A 31 11.46 7.74 3.38
N THR A 32 11.02 8.95 3.70
CA THR A 32 9.77 9.19 4.43
C THR A 32 8.90 10.15 3.65
N ASP A 33 7.60 9.91 3.70
CA ASP A 33 6.57 10.81 3.18
C ASP A 33 5.34 10.66 4.08
N LYS A 34 4.47 11.67 4.11
CA LYS A 34 3.32 11.70 5.01
C LYS A 34 2.03 11.86 4.19
N PRO A 35 1.37 10.76 3.77
CA PRO A 35 0.02 10.89 3.23
C PRO A 35 -1.00 11.23 4.33
N GLY A 36 -0.61 11.13 5.60
CA GLY A 36 -1.56 11.07 6.70
C GLY A 36 -2.37 9.76 6.65
N TRP A 37 -3.13 9.52 7.71
CA TRP A 37 -4.02 8.37 7.75
C TRP A 37 -5.19 8.50 6.77
N ASP A 38 -5.68 9.73 6.56
CA ASP A 38 -6.77 10.01 5.64
C ASP A 38 -6.36 9.75 4.19
N GLY A 39 -5.14 10.10 3.79
CA GLY A 39 -4.62 9.80 2.46
C GLY A 39 -4.50 8.29 2.22
N TYR A 40 -3.99 7.53 3.19
CA TYR A 40 -3.95 6.07 3.08
C TYR A 40 -5.36 5.46 3.04
N GLY A 41 -6.27 5.89 3.92
CA GLY A 41 -7.65 5.44 3.93
C GLY A 41 -8.36 5.76 2.61
N GLY A 42 -8.14 6.96 2.06
CA GLY A 42 -8.66 7.38 0.76
C GLY A 42 -8.19 6.51 -0.38
N LEU A 43 -6.90 6.14 -0.40
CA LEU A 43 -6.34 5.21 -1.40
C LEU A 43 -6.97 3.81 -1.29
N VAL A 44 -7.10 3.26 -0.08
CA VAL A 44 -7.69 1.93 0.10
C VAL A 44 -9.16 1.93 -0.31
N LEU A 45 -9.90 2.97 0.03
CA LEU A 45 -11.29 3.15 -0.40
C LEU A 45 -11.40 3.33 -1.92
N LEU A 46 -10.48 4.06 -2.56
CA LEU A 46 -10.43 4.18 -4.02
C LEU A 46 -10.31 2.80 -4.68
N ALA A 47 -9.39 1.97 -4.21
CA ALA A 47 -9.20 0.61 -4.71
C ALA A 47 -10.47 -0.24 -4.53
N ALA A 48 -11.08 -0.18 -3.34
CA ALA A 48 -12.29 -0.94 -3.03
C ALA A 48 -13.51 -0.50 -3.87
N HIS A 49 -13.69 0.80 -4.09
CA HIS A 49 -14.79 1.32 -4.92
C HIS A 49 -14.56 1.12 -6.42
N GLU A 50 -13.31 1.11 -6.91
CA GLU A 50 -13.03 0.78 -8.31
C GLU A 50 -13.47 -0.65 -8.65
N GLU A 51 -13.29 -1.61 -7.71
CA GLU A 51 -13.76 -2.98 -7.91
C GLU A 51 -15.22 -3.23 -7.50
N ASN A 52 -15.88 -2.23 -6.90
CA ASN A 52 -17.30 -2.25 -6.52
C ASN A 52 -18.05 -0.99 -7.02
N PRO A 53 -18.15 -0.77 -8.35
CA PRO A 53 -18.71 0.47 -8.91
C PRO A 53 -20.19 0.71 -8.59
N GLN A 54 -20.91 -0.32 -8.15
CA GLN A 54 -22.29 -0.23 -7.67
C GLN A 54 -22.42 0.47 -6.31
N LEU A 55 -21.33 0.54 -5.54
CA LEU A 55 -21.30 1.17 -4.21
C LEU A 55 -20.78 2.61 -4.34
N LYS A 56 -21.55 3.56 -3.82
CA LYS A 56 -21.17 4.98 -3.86
C LYS A 56 -20.03 5.25 -2.87
N PRO A 57 -18.94 5.89 -3.30
CA PRO A 57 -17.89 6.34 -2.38
C PRO A 57 -18.41 7.30 -1.30
N PRO A 58 -17.79 7.33 -0.12
CA PRO A 58 -18.11 8.33 0.89
C PRO A 58 -17.74 9.73 0.38
N LYS A 59 -18.35 10.76 0.98
CA LYS A 59 -18.02 12.15 0.65
C LYS A 59 -16.70 12.61 1.27
N ARG A 60 -16.33 12.00 2.39
CA ARG A 60 -15.14 12.34 3.19
C ARG A 60 -14.47 11.06 3.69
N VAL A 61 -13.16 11.10 3.87
CA VAL A 61 -12.45 10.06 4.63
C VAL A 61 -12.44 10.49 6.09
N SER A 62 -12.67 9.53 6.98
CA SER A 62 -12.63 9.72 8.43
C SER A 62 -11.86 8.57 9.04
N LEU A 63 -10.88 8.91 9.87
CA LEU A 63 -9.97 7.98 10.55
C LEU A 63 -10.69 6.83 11.27
N ASP A 64 -11.84 7.14 11.86
CA ASP A 64 -12.57 6.21 12.72
C ASP A 64 -13.45 5.24 11.92
N SER A 65 -13.80 5.57 10.67
CA SER A 65 -14.88 4.90 9.95
C SER A 65 -14.52 4.35 8.58
N TRP A 66 -13.41 4.76 7.95
CA TRP A 66 -13.07 4.29 6.61
C TRP A 66 -12.92 2.75 6.53
N LYS A 67 -12.45 2.11 7.60
CA LYS A 67 -12.36 0.63 7.70
C LYS A 67 -13.72 -0.07 7.72
N GLN A 68 -14.80 0.66 8.00
CA GLN A 68 -16.17 0.14 8.06
C GLN A 68 -16.92 0.28 6.73
N ASP A 69 -16.29 0.89 5.72
CA ASP A 69 -16.88 1.09 4.40
C ASP A 69 -17.32 -0.24 3.76
N GLN A 70 -18.48 -0.19 3.09
CA GLN A 70 -19.09 -1.38 2.52
C GLN A 70 -18.26 -1.97 1.38
N ALA A 71 -17.68 -1.14 0.51
CA ALA A 71 -16.86 -1.61 -0.60
C ALA A 71 -15.60 -2.31 -0.06
N LEU A 72 -14.95 -1.70 0.93
CA LEU A 72 -13.79 -2.30 1.57
C LEU A 72 -14.11 -3.65 2.23
N ARG A 73 -15.26 -3.76 2.90
CA ARG A 73 -15.72 -5.03 3.51
C ARG A 73 -15.95 -6.12 2.46
N VAL A 74 -16.55 -5.78 1.33
CA VAL A 74 -16.74 -6.72 0.21
C VAL A 74 -15.38 -7.16 -0.33
N SER A 75 -14.50 -6.21 -0.64
CA SER A 75 -13.14 -6.46 -1.13
C SER A 75 -12.29 -7.34 -0.20
N SER A 76 -12.52 -7.21 1.12
CA SER A 76 -11.79 -7.95 2.16
C SER A 76 -12.43 -9.30 2.51
N THR A 77 -13.56 -9.66 1.88
CA THR A 77 -14.25 -10.93 2.17
C THR A 77 -13.43 -12.11 1.65
N LYS A 78 -13.29 -13.16 2.46
CA LYS A 78 -12.55 -14.36 2.07
C LYS A 78 -13.08 -14.95 0.76
N GLY A 79 -12.19 -15.11 -0.22
CA GLY A 79 -12.52 -15.64 -1.54
C GLY A 79 -12.97 -14.59 -2.56
N PHE A 80 -13.10 -13.32 -2.17
CA PHE A 80 -13.27 -12.25 -3.13
C PHE A 80 -11.98 -12.07 -3.95
N PRO A 81 -12.04 -12.07 -5.29
CA PRO A 81 -10.86 -11.98 -6.15
C PRO A 81 -10.42 -10.52 -6.32
N THR A 82 -10.01 -9.87 -5.22
CA THR A 82 -9.57 -8.47 -5.27
C THR A 82 -8.38 -8.29 -6.22
N ARG A 83 -8.43 -7.24 -7.04
CA ARG A 83 -7.31 -6.86 -7.92
C ARG A 83 -6.22 -6.11 -7.16
N TYR A 84 -6.55 -5.63 -5.96
CA TYR A 84 -5.76 -4.68 -5.20
C TYR A 84 -5.29 -5.25 -3.85
N GLU A 85 -5.05 -6.56 -3.80
CA GLU A 85 -4.65 -7.25 -2.56
C GLU A 85 -3.45 -6.58 -1.88
N HIS A 86 -2.45 -6.12 -2.66
CA HIS A 86 -1.25 -5.45 -2.12
C HIS A 86 -1.50 -4.00 -1.73
N VAL A 87 -2.62 -3.38 -2.12
CA VAL A 87 -3.04 -2.05 -1.62
C VAL A 87 -3.87 -2.18 -0.34
N ILE A 88 -4.78 -3.16 -0.29
CA ILE A 88 -5.83 -3.25 0.75
C ILE A 88 -5.34 -3.94 2.03
N VAL A 89 -4.54 -5.00 1.91
CA VAL A 89 -4.27 -5.93 3.02
C VAL A 89 -2.99 -5.62 3.81
N PRO A 90 -1.83 -5.33 3.19
CA PRO A 90 -0.56 -5.25 3.89
C PRO A 90 -0.43 -4.03 4.80
N GLN A 91 0.47 -4.17 5.77
CA GLN A 91 1.00 -3.05 6.55
C GLN A 91 2.45 -2.77 6.19
N TRP A 92 3.16 -3.81 5.74
CA TRP A 92 4.57 -3.78 5.37
C TRP A 92 4.70 -4.32 3.95
N TRP A 93 5.60 -3.76 3.15
CA TRP A 93 5.89 -4.24 1.80
C TRP A 93 7.37 -4.56 1.65
N LEU A 94 7.64 -5.75 1.11
CA LEU A 94 8.98 -6.18 0.75
C LEU A 94 9.22 -5.92 -0.74
N PRO A 95 10.44 -5.53 -1.15
CA PRO A 95 10.79 -5.27 -2.54
C PRO A 95 11.08 -6.56 -3.31
N CYS A 96 10.14 -7.51 -3.28
CA CYS A 96 10.26 -8.84 -3.87
C CYS A 96 8.97 -9.21 -4.60
N ALA A 97 9.03 -9.88 -5.75
CA ALA A 97 7.90 -10.01 -6.69
C ALA A 97 6.94 -11.20 -6.41
N PHE A 98 6.70 -11.56 -5.14
CA PHE A 98 5.74 -12.61 -4.79
C PHE A 98 4.30 -12.20 -5.11
N LYS A 99 3.45 -13.19 -5.40
CA LYS A 99 2.10 -12.95 -5.93
C LYS A 99 1.07 -12.65 -4.84
N GLN A 100 0.99 -13.50 -3.80
CA GLN A 100 0.00 -13.35 -2.74
C GLN A 100 0.59 -12.63 -1.52
N VAL A 101 -0.22 -11.83 -0.84
CA VAL A 101 0.13 -11.32 0.49
C VAL A 101 0.23 -12.47 1.50
N PHE A 102 1.04 -12.31 2.54
CA PHE A 102 1.18 -13.31 3.60
C PHE A 102 1.31 -12.67 4.97
N LYS A 103 0.94 -13.43 6.01
CA LYS A 103 1.16 -13.03 7.40
C LYS A 103 2.49 -13.59 7.90
N GLY A 104 3.27 -12.80 8.62
CA GLY A 104 4.54 -13.24 9.20
C GLY A 104 5.07 -12.27 10.27
N PRO A 105 6.19 -12.62 10.92
CA PRO A 105 6.80 -11.79 11.96
C PRO A 105 7.67 -10.66 11.39
N THR A 106 7.54 -9.47 11.98
CA THR A 106 8.46 -8.33 11.80
C THR A 106 9.78 -8.57 12.54
N ALA A 107 10.75 -7.66 12.39
CA ALA A 107 12.01 -7.70 13.12
C ALA A 107 11.84 -7.63 14.65
N THR A 108 10.72 -7.07 15.15
CA THR A 108 10.38 -7.02 16.58
C THR A 108 9.55 -8.23 17.04
N GLY A 109 9.20 -9.13 16.13
CA GLY A 109 8.40 -10.33 16.40
C GLY A 109 6.88 -10.12 16.31
N ALA A 110 6.38 -8.89 16.11
CA ALA A 110 4.96 -8.64 15.89
C ALA A 110 4.51 -9.23 14.54
N GLU A 111 3.35 -9.89 14.50
CA GLU A 111 2.80 -10.40 13.23
C GLU A 111 2.09 -9.31 12.43
N VAL A 112 2.47 -9.15 11.17
CA VAL A 112 1.84 -8.21 10.22
C VAL A 112 1.54 -8.91 8.90
N TRP A 113 0.69 -8.28 8.09
CA TRP A 113 0.52 -8.66 6.69
C TRP A 113 1.59 -8.00 5.82
N PHE A 114 2.29 -8.83 5.06
CA PHE A 114 3.32 -8.44 4.09
C PHE A 114 2.77 -8.47 2.67
N GLY A 115 3.04 -7.39 1.94
CA GLY A 115 2.84 -7.26 0.52
C GLY A 115 4.15 -7.13 -0.23
N SER A 116 4.06 -7.15 -1.55
CA SER A 116 5.17 -6.89 -2.46
C SER A 116 5.09 -5.43 -2.89
N SER A 117 6.15 -4.64 -2.71
CA SER A 117 6.16 -3.26 -3.21
C SER A 117 6.21 -3.21 -4.74
N ILE A 118 6.74 -4.26 -5.38
CA ILE A 118 6.70 -4.45 -6.83
C ILE A 118 5.26 -4.65 -7.31
N ARG A 119 4.50 -5.55 -6.68
CA ARG A 119 3.09 -5.76 -7.02
C ARG A 119 2.20 -4.60 -6.61
N LEU A 120 2.50 -3.94 -5.50
CA LEU A 120 1.86 -2.70 -5.10
C LEU A 120 2.02 -1.64 -6.21
N LEU A 121 3.24 -1.43 -6.72
CA LEU A 121 3.48 -0.47 -7.81
C LEU A 121 2.65 -0.79 -9.06
N ASP A 122 2.60 -2.06 -9.47
CA ASP A 122 1.76 -2.52 -10.59
C ASP A 122 0.28 -2.20 -10.35
N GLN A 123 -0.22 -2.52 -9.14
CA GLN A 123 -1.62 -2.30 -8.75
C GLN A 123 -1.98 -0.82 -8.68
N LEU A 124 -1.09 0.02 -8.16
CA LEU A 124 -1.30 1.47 -8.09
C LEU A 124 -1.32 2.12 -9.47
N ARG A 125 -0.44 1.68 -10.39
CA ARG A 125 -0.44 2.16 -11.77
C ARG A 125 -1.74 1.79 -12.48
N ALA A 126 -2.17 0.53 -12.35
CA ALA A 126 -3.45 0.08 -12.90
C ALA A 126 -4.65 0.82 -12.28
N LEU A 127 -4.62 1.10 -10.97
CA LEU A 127 -5.67 1.87 -10.29
C LEU A 127 -5.73 3.30 -10.85
N ASN A 128 -4.59 3.97 -11.01
CA ASN A 128 -4.53 5.31 -11.61
C ASN A 128 -5.10 5.31 -13.04
N GLU A 129 -4.70 4.37 -13.89
CA GLU A 129 -5.19 4.25 -15.27
C GLU A 129 -6.72 4.06 -15.37
N ARG A 130 -7.30 3.34 -14.40
CA ARG A 130 -8.74 3.04 -14.34
C ARG A 130 -9.56 4.16 -13.70
N THR A 131 -8.93 5.05 -12.95
CA THR A 131 -9.61 6.10 -12.18
C THR A 131 -9.25 7.50 -12.72
N TYR A 132 -8.21 8.13 -12.19
CA TYR A 132 -7.90 9.53 -12.42
C TYR A 132 -7.02 9.78 -13.64
N ARG A 133 -6.32 8.76 -14.14
CA ARG A 133 -5.38 8.83 -15.28
C ARG A 133 -4.37 9.97 -15.11
N GLY A 134 -3.91 10.18 -13.88
CA GLY A 134 -2.98 11.25 -13.55
C GLY A 134 -1.63 11.06 -14.21
N THR A 135 -1.10 12.12 -14.80
CA THR A 135 0.27 12.21 -15.28
C THR A 135 1.25 12.41 -14.12
N ALA A 136 2.56 12.31 -14.38
CA ALA A 136 3.57 12.64 -13.37
C ALA A 136 3.44 14.08 -12.82
N ALA A 137 2.99 15.03 -13.64
CA ALA A 137 2.74 16.39 -13.20
C ALA A 137 1.53 16.46 -12.24
N ASP A 138 0.45 15.74 -12.56
CA ASP A 138 -0.74 15.66 -11.70
C ASP A 138 -0.42 15.03 -10.35
N LEU A 139 0.34 13.93 -10.34
CA LEU A 139 0.75 13.25 -9.10
C LEU A 139 1.57 14.18 -8.19
N ASN A 140 2.44 15.03 -8.76
CA ASN A 140 3.19 16.00 -7.98
C ASN A 140 2.28 17.09 -7.38
N VAL A 141 1.26 17.53 -8.12
CA VAL A 141 0.27 18.49 -7.60
C VAL A 141 -0.59 17.86 -6.51
N TRP A 142 -1.10 16.64 -6.70
CA TRP A 142 -1.94 15.96 -5.71
C TRP A 142 -1.20 15.70 -4.40
N ARG A 143 0.10 15.38 -4.46
CA ARG A 143 0.91 15.18 -3.26
C ARG A 143 0.93 16.41 -2.35
N SER A 144 0.85 17.62 -2.91
CA SER A 144 0.83 18.87 -2.13
C SER A 144 -0.57 19.34 -1.69
N GLN A 145 -1.62 18.56 -1.99
CA GLN A 145 -3.02 18.95 -1.74
C GLN A 145 -3.60 18.31 -0.48
N GLN A 146 -2.77 17.87 0.46
CA GLN A 146 -3.25 17.28 1.70
C GLN A 146 -4.19 18.27 2.42
N PRO A 147 -5.45 17.87 2.72
CA PRO A 147 -6.39 18.74 3.41
C PRO A 147 -5.95 19.12 4.82
N ASP A 148 -6.30 20.32 5.25
CA ASP A 148 -6.21 20.71 6.66
C ASP A 148 -7.38 20.10 7.46
N GLY A 149 -7.08 19.39 8.55
CA GLY A 149 -8.06 18.82 9.48
C GLY A 149 -8.19 17.30 9.43
N ALA A 150 -9.09 16.74 10.25
CA ALA A 150 -9.20 15.30 10.49
C ALA A 150 -10.16 14.55 9.55
N GLU A 151 -10.86 15.25 8.65
CA GLU A 151 -11.82 14.65 7.72
C GLU A 151 -11.79 15.34 6.35
N GLY A 152 -10.86 14.95 5.48
CA GLY A 152 -10.74 15.51 4.13
C GLY A 152 -11.78 15.00 3.14
N PRO A 153 -12.05 15.73 2.03
CA PRO A 153 -12.87 15.24 0.93
C PRO A 153 -12.30 13.95 0.34
N PHE A 154 -13.14 12.93 0.11
CA PHE A 154 -12.70 11.61 -0.34
C PHE A 154 -11.79 11.65 -1.56
N GLU A 155 -12.18 12.40 -2.59
CA GLU A 155 -11.42 12.47 -3.84
C GLU A 155 -10.03 13.09 -3.65
N VAL A 156 -9.90 14.08 -2.76
CA VAL A 156 -8.61 14.72 -2.48
C VAL A 156 -7.70 13.76 -1.73
N GLU A 157 -8.21 13.12 -0.68
CA GLU A 157 -7.46 12.14 0.11
C GLU A 157 -7.02 10.93 -0.74
N ALA A 158 -7.91 10.42 -1.60
CA ALA A 158 -7.60 9.35 -2.52
C ALA A 158 -6.47 9.72 -3.50
N LYS A 159 -6.47 10.94 -4.04
CA LYS A 159 -5.42 11.45 -4.94
C LYS A 159 -4.10 11.66 -4.21
N VAL A 160 -4.14 12.23 -2.99
CA VAL A 160 -2.96 12.39 -2.12
C VAL A 160 -2.35 11.02 -1.83
N GLY A 161 -3.14 10.08 -1.31
CA GLY A 161 -2.73 8.72 -1.01
C GLY A 161 -2.12 8.00 -2.20
N LEU A 162 -2.82 8.01 -3.34
CA LEU A 162 -2.34 7.41 -4.60
C LEU A 162 -0.99 8.00 -5.02
N SER A 163 -0.85 9.33 -4.99
CA SER A 163 0.39 10.00 -5.39
C SER A 163 1.58 9.68 -4.48
N VAL A 164 1.36 9.63 -3.17
CA VAL A 164 2.41 9.29 -2.19
C VAL A 164 2.82 7.83 -2.34
N PHE A 165 1.85 6.91 -2.35
CA PHE A 165 2.13 5.48 -2.46
C PHE A 165 2.77 5.09 -3.79
N LEU A 166 2.40 5.72 -4.91
CA LEU A 166 3.07 5.48 -6.20
C LEU A 166 4.57 5.81 -6.11
N SER A 167 4.92 6.97 -5.56
CA SER A 167 6.31 7.39 -5.40
C SER A 167 7.08 6.51 -4.41
N LEU A 168 6.48 6.16 -3.27
CA LEU A 168 7.15 5.30 -2.29
C LEU A 168 7.34 3.88 -2.82
N ALA A 169 6.36 3.31 -3.53
CA ALA A 169 6.46 1.99 -4.14
C ALA A 169 7.55 1.95 -5.23
N GLU A 170 7.66 3.01 -6.04
CA GLU A 170 8.73 3.15 -7.04
C GLU A 170 10.12 3.25 -6.39
N ARG A 171 10.27 4.04 -5.33
CA ARG A 171 11.52 4.14 -4.57
C ARG A 171 11.89 2.82 -3.92
N SER A 172 10.93 2.15 -3.30
CA SER A 172 11.12 0.83 -2.68
C SER A 172 11.60 -0.20 -3.67
N ALA A 173 10.94 -0.29 -4.83
CA ALA A 173 11.33 -1.23 -5.89
C ALA A 173 12.73 -0.91 -6.44
N THR A 174 13.05 0.38 -6.65
CA THR A 174 14.33 0.82 -7.22
C THR A 174 15.50 0.66 -6.25
N ALA A 175 15.32 1.07 -5.00
CA ALA A 175 16.36 1.01 -3.96
C ALA A 175 16.42 -0.35 -3.26
N ARG A 176 15.49 -1.26 -3.56
CA ARG A 176 15.30 -2.56 -2.89
C ARG A 176 15.15 -2.40 -1.37
N LEU A 177 14.33 -1.44 -0.95
CA LEU A 177 14.08 -1.18 0.48
C LEU A 177 12.65 -1.55 0.87
N PRO A 178 12.43 -2.17 2.04
CA PRO A 178 11.09 -2.35 2.58
C PRO A 178 10.33 -1.02 2.75
N MET A 179 9.02 -1.05 2.57
CA MET A 179 8.12 0.03 2.99
C MET A 179 7.34 -0.42 4.21
N LEU A 180 7.13 0.48 5.16
CA LEU A 180 6.31 0.22 6.33
C LEU A 180 5.35 1.39 6.55
N LEU A 181 4.12 1.07 6.96
CA LEU A 181 3.25 2.03 7.62
C LEU A 181 3.73 2.18 9.07
N ASP A 182 4.27 3.35 9.40
CA ASP A 182 4.66 3.70 10.77
C ASP A 182 3.48 4.39 11.47
N TYR A 183 3.14 3.94 12.67
CA TYR A 183 1.96 4.35 13.45
C TYR A 183 2.24 4.54 14.93
#